data_AF-L9WK56-F1
#
_entry.id   AF-L9WK56-F1
#
_cell.length_a   1.000
_cell.length_b   1.000
_cell.length_c   1.000
_cell.angle_alpha   90.00
_cell.angle_beta   90.00
_cell.angle_gamma   90.00
#
_symmetry.space_group_name_H-M   'P 1'
#
loop_
_entity.id
_entity.type
_entity.pdbx_description
1 polymer ?
#
loop_
_entity_poly.entity_id
_entity_poly.type
_entity_poly.pdbx_seq_one_letter_code
_entity_poly.pdbx_strand_id
1 'polypeptide(L)'
;MTEVQTRQSEESLASLLARAGASDLFIEYTITYPDSTVSSMVQFWVREGLLTDDNATAGKPHSGGYFFDVLWGGDLEEALRNADDVNRANMEDLIL
;
A
#
# COMPACT_ATOMS: atom_id res chain seq x y z
N MET A 1 3.35 -39.34 -10.21
CA MET A 1 2.12 -39.00 -9.47
C MET A 1 2.54 -38.91 -8.01
N THR A 2 2.67 -37.75 -7.39
CA THR A 2 1.72 -36.64 -7.40
C THR A 2 2.52 -35.36 -7.25
N GLU A 3 2.19 -34.36 -8.05
CA GLU A 3 2.71 -33.00 -7.96
C GLU A 3 2.65 -32.54 -6.50
N VAL A 4 3.80 -32.10 -5.97
CA VAL A 4 3.82 -31.21 -4.81
C VAL A 4 3.23 -29.90 -5.33
N GLN A 5 1.89 -29.85 -5.40
CA GLN A 5 1.14 -28.67 -5.79
C GLN A 5 1.47 -27.57 -4.80
N THR A 6 2.30 -26.67 -5.30
CA THR A 6 2.62 -25.33 -4.84
C THR A 6 1.44 -24.72 -4.09
N ARG A 7 1.42 -24.85 -2.77
CA ARG A 7 0.57 -24.04 -1.88
C ARG A 7 1.34 -22.82 -1.36
N GLN A 8 2.23 -22.26 -2.17
CA GLN A 8 2.58 -20.85 -1.98
C GLN A 8 1.37 -20.09 -2.49
N SER A 9 0.45 -19.82 -1.57
CA SER A 9 -0.69 -18.95 -1.79
C SER A 9 -0.22 -17.69 -2.49
N GLU A 10 -0.81 -17.33 -3.62
CA GLU A 10 -0.70 -15.99 -4.19
C GLU A 10 -1.18 -15.02 -3.12
N GLU A 11 -0.23 -14.46 -2.37
CA GLU A 11 -0.54 -13.51 -1.32
C GLU A 11 -1.11 -12.25 -1.98
N SER A 12 -2.31 -11.83 -1.57
CA SER A 12 -2.93 -10.65 -2.14
C SER A 12 -2.13 -9.40 -1.80
N LEU A 13 -2.20 -8.38 -2.66
CA LEU A 13 -1.56 -7.09 -2.40
C LEU A 13 -1.95 -6.52 -1.03
N ALA A 14 -3.23 -6.63 -0.67
CA ALA A 14 -3.76 -6.20 0.61
C ALA A 14 -3.05 -6.91 1.78
N SER A 15 -2.85 -8.23 1.69
CA SER A 15 -2.14 -9.00 2.72
C SER A 15 -0.68 -8.56 2.84
N LEU A 16 0.03 -8.36 1.72
CA LEU A 16 1.42 -7.89 1.73
C LEU A 16 1.56 -6.52 2.40
N LEU A 17 0.68 -5.57 2.04
CA LEU A 17 0.69 -4.22 2.61
C LEU A 17 0.31 -4.22 4.09
N ALA A 18 -0.73 -4.96 4.49
CA ALA A 18 -1.17 -5.05 5.87
C ALA A 18 -0.06 -5.63 6.78
N ARG A 19 0.65 -6.65 6.30
CA ARG A 19 1.77 -7.26 7.02
C ARG A 19 2.99 -6.34 7.11
N ALA A 20 3.21 -5.50 6.10
CA ALA A 20 4.21 -4.43 6.14
C ALA A 20 3.80 -3.26 7.06
N GLY A 21 2.59 -3.29 7.62
CA GLY A 21 2.08 -2.30 8.56
C GLY A 21 1.40 -1.10 7.90
N ALA A 22 0.93 -1.23 6.66
CA ALA A 22 0.09 -0.23 6.04
C ALA A 22 -1.29 -0.20 6.70
N SER A 23 -1.87 0.99 6.83
CA SER A 23 -3.24 1.19 7.28
C SER A 23 -4.24 0.66 6.24
N ASP A 24 -5.43 0.28 6.70
CA ASP A 24 -6.54 -0.14 5.83
C ASP A 24 -6.88 0.92 4.78
N LEU A 25 -6.79 2.20 5.15
CA LEU A 25 -7.10 3.30 4.25
C LEU A 25 -6.06 3.49 3.15
N PHE A 26 -4.77 3.27 3.46
CA PHE A 26 -3.72 3.25 2.44
C PHE A 26 -3.91 2.07 1.48
N ILE A 27 -4.26 0.89 2.01
CA ILE A 27 -4.53 -0.30 1.21
C ILE A 27 -5.69 -0.02 0.26
N GLU A 28 -6.81 0.49 0.77
CA GLU A 28 -7.99 0.84 -0.02
C GLU A 28 -7.63 1.86 -1.11
N TYR A 29 -6.87 2.91 -0.76
CA TYR A 29 -6.41 3.90 -1.74
C TYR A 29 -5.65 3.25 -2.90
N THR A 30 -4.72 2.33 -2.61
CA THR A 30 -3.92 1.69 -3.65
C THR A 30 -4.73 0.75 -4.56
N ILE A 31 -5.79 0.14 -4.01
CA ILE A 31 -6.69 -0.75 -4.75
C ILE A 31 -7.65 0.06 -5.61
N THR A 32 -8.23 1.13 -5.07
CA THR A 32 -9.22 1.98 -5.74
C THR A 32 -8.60 2.86 -6.82
N TYR A 33 -7.36 3.33 -6.62
CA TYR A 33 -6.65 4.17 -7.58
C TYR A 33 -5.38 3.47 -8.12
N PRO A 34 -5.51 2.41 -8.95
CA PRO A 34 -4.38 1.60 -9.41
C PRO A 34 -3.41 2.38 -10.32
N ASP A 35 -3.88 3.43 -10.98
CA ASP A 35 -3.07 4.28 -11.87
C ASP A 35 -2.34 5.42 -11.12
N SER A 36 -2.51 5.53 -9.80
CA SER A 36 -1.82 6.55 -9.00
C SER A 36 -0.31 6.29 -8.93
N THR A 37 0.47 7.34 -8.66
CA THR A 37 1.93 7.23 -8.49
C THR A 37 2.28 6.27 -7.34
N VAL A 38 1.53 6.32 -6.22
CA VAL A 38 1.77 5.41 -5.10
C VAL A 38 1.46 3.97 -5.47
N SER A 39 0.40 3.71 -6.24
CA SER A 39 0.07 2.35 -6.69
C SER A 39 1.15 1.80 -7.62
N SER A 40 1.68 2.62 -8.52
CA SER A 40 2.83 2.25 -9.37
C SER A 40 4.07 1.91 -8.54
N MET A 41 4.32 2.64 -7.45
CA MET A 41 5.42 2.36 -6.53
C MET A 41 5.20 1.09 -5.70
N VAL A 42 3.97 0.86 -5.25
CA VAL A 42 3.59 -0.37 -4.53
C VAL A 42 3.80 -1.59 -5.44
N GLN A 43 3.40 -1.52 -6.70
CA GLN A 43 3.65 -2.59 -7.67
C GLN A 43 5.16 -2.83 -7.90
N PHE A 44 5.95 -1.75 -7.90
CA PHE A 44 7.41 -1.87 -7.90
C PHE A 44 7.91 -2.60 -6.64
N TRP A 45 7.44 -2.25 -5.45
CA TRP A 45 7.86 -2.93 -4.21
C TRP A 45 7.50 -4.41 -4.17
N VAL A 46 6.32 -4.77 -4.67
CA VAL A 46 5.90 -6.18 -4.79
C VAL A 46 6.85 -6.92 -5.72
N ARG A 47 7.15 -6.36 -6.91
CA ARG A 47 8.04 -7.00 -7.89
C ARG A 47 9.47 -7.16 -7.38
N GLU A 48 9.98 -6.16 -6.67
CA GLU A 48 11.33 -6.20 -6.08
C GLU A 48 11.39 -7.00 -4.77
N GLY A 49 10.27 -7.57 -4.30
CA GLY A 49 10.21 -8.33 -3.05
C GLY A 49 10.48 -7.49 -1.81
N LEU A 50 10.17 -6.19 -1.84
CA LEU A 50 10.40 -5.26 -0.71
C LEU A 50 9.29 -5.35 0.35
N LEU A 51 8.18 -6.02 0.04
CA LEU A 51 7.06 -6.28 0.97
C LEU A 51 7.01 -7.73 1.48
N THR A 52 8.02 -8.56 1.17
CA THR A 52 8.06 -9.97 1.61
C THR A 52 8.48 -10.08 3.08
N ASP A 53 8.16 -11.21 3.72
CA ASP A 53 8.39 -11.51 5.14
C ASP A 53 9.74 -11.03 5.70
N ASP A 54 10.83 -11.28 4.96
CA ASP A 54 12.19 -10.93 5.40
C ASP A 54 12.44 -9.41 5.40
N ASN A 55 11.70 -8.66 4.58
CA ASN A 55 11.79 -7.21 4.42
C ASN A 55 10.63 -6.45 5.08
N ALA A 56 9.50 -7.08 5.38
CA ALA A 56 8.36 -6.46 6.04
C ALA A 56 8.72 -5.94 7.45
N THR A 57 9.66 -6.60 8.12
CA THR A 57 10.25 -6.12 9.38
C THR A 57 11.17 -4.91 9.25
N ALA A 58 11.64 -4.58 8.03
CA ALA A 58 12.44 -3.37 7.78
C ALA A 58 11.59 -2.09 7.74
N GLY A 59 10.26 -2.22 7.75
CA GLY A 59 9.31 -1.12 7.66
C GLY A 59 8.92 -0.79 6.22
N LYS A 60 8.12 0.27 6.06
CA LYS A 60 7.66 0.72 4.75
C LYS A 60 8.83 1.23 3.88
N PRO A 61 8.89 0.90 2.58
CA PRO A 61 9.74 1.63 1.65
C PRO A 61 9.25 3.07 1.50
N HIS A 62 10.10 3.97 0.99
CA HIS A 62 9.77 5.39 0.87
C HIS A 62 8.57 5.59 -0.08
N SER A 63 7.42 6.03 0.43
CA SER A 63 6.11 5.92 -0.23
C SER A 63 5.75 7.01 -1.24
N GLY A 64 6.74 7.81 -1.66
CA GLY A 64 6.59 8.79 -2.74
C GLY A 64 6.14 10.17 -2.27
N GLY A 65 6.03 10.39 -0.95
CA GLY A 65 5.82 11.72 -0.38
C GLY A 65 5.23 11.67 1.03
N TYR A 66 5.24 12.83 1.71
CA TYR A 66 4.78 12.95 3.09
C TYR A 66 3.30 12.55 3.27
N PHE A 67 2.43 12.91 2.30
CA PHE A 67 1.02 12.49 2.30
C PHE A 67 0.85 10.97 2.45
N PHE A 68 1.47 10.20 1.55
CA PHE A 68 1.40 8.74 1.56
C PHE A 68 2.09 8.13 2.77
N ASP A 69 3.14 8.80 3.27
CA ASP A 69 3.85 8.35 4.44
C ASP A 69 3.00 8.40 5.70
N VAL A 70 2.20 9.45 5.83
CA VAL A 70 1.26 9.64 6.93
C VAL A 70 0.02 8.76 6.73
N LEU A 71 -0.49 8.65 5.51
CA LEU A 71 -1.62 7.79 5.16
C LEU A 71 -1.30 6.31 5.45
N TRP A 72 -0.08 5.85 5.16
CA TRP A 72 0.41 4.53 5.54
C TRP A 72 0.24 4.26 7.04
N GLY A 73 0.52 5.24 7.89
CA GLY A 73 0.37 5.14 9.34
C GLY A 73 -1.09 5.24 9.82
N GLY A 74 -2.03 5.57 8.94
CA GLY A 74 -3.46 5.69 9.25
C GLY A 74 -3.89 7.04 9.83
N ASP A 75 -3.01 8.05 9.83
CA ASP A 75 -3.38 9.40 10.29
C ASP A 75 -4.01 10.20 9.14
N LEU A 76 -5.32 10.00 8.95
CA LEU A 76 -6.06 10.66 7.88
C LEU A 76 -6.04 12.19 7.99
N GLU A 77 -6.11 12.73 9.21
CA GLU A 77 -6.18 14.18 9.40
C GLU A 77 -4.86 14.84 8.98
N GLU A 78 -3.73 14.32 9.45
CA GLU A 78 -2.42 14.83 9.06
C GLU A 78 -2.15 14.60 7.57
N ALA A 79 -2.55 13.45 7.01
CA ALA A 79 -2.43 13.18 5.58
C ALA A 79 -3.19 14.26 4.79
N LEU A 80 -4.46 14.50 5.11
CA LEU A 80 -5.27 15.52 4.43
C LEU A 80 -4.73 16.94 4.59
N ARG A 81 -4.05 17.30 5.69
CA ARG A 81 -3.40 18.63 5.80
C ARG A 81 -2.28 18.82 4.79
N ASN A 82 -1.66 17.75 4.32
CA ASN A 82 -0.51 17.76 3.42
C ASN A 82 -0.82 17.21 2.01
N ALA A 83 -2.08 16.87 1.75
CA ALA A 83 -2.54 16.40 0.44
C ALA A 83 -2.58 17.55 -0.59
N ASP A 84 -2.07 17.28 -1.79
CA ASP A 84 -2.41 18.06 -2.98
C ASP A 84 -3.90 17.87 -3.36
N ASP A 85 -4.37 18.66 -4.33
CA ASP A 85 -5.77 18.68 -4.74
C ASP A 85 -6.27 17.32 -5.25
N VAL A 86 -5.41 16.54 -5.92
CA VAL A 86 -5.78 15.22 -6.48
C VAL A 86 -5.91 14.20 -5.36
N ASN A 87 -4.91 14.11 -4.50
CA ASN A 87 -4.90 13.22 -3.36
C ASN A 87 -6.05 13.55 -2.39
N ARG A 88 -6.39 14.83 -2.21
CA ARG A 88 -7.54 15.25 -1.42
C ARG A 88 -8.86 14.79 -2.02
N ALA A 89 -9.08 15.01 -3.32
CA ALA A 89 -10.30 14.59 -4.00
C ALA A 89 -10.48 13.06 -3.93
N ASN A 90 -9.40 12.30 -4.13
CA ASN A 90 -9.40 10.85 -3.98
C ASN A 90 -9.74 10.42 -2.54
N MET A 91 -9.20 11.11 -1.52
CA MET A 91 -9.56 10.80 -0.15
C MET A 91 -11.02 11.12 0.17
N GLU A 92 -11.57 12.21 -0.35
CA GLU A 92 -12.98 12.56 -0.18
C GLU A 92 -13.91 11.50 -0.81
N ASP A 93 -13.56 10.97 -1.99
CA ASP A 93 -14.30 9.89 -2.66
C ASP A 93 -14.24 8.56 -1.89
N LEU A 94 -13.15 8.27 -1.17
CA LEU A 94 -13.02 7.05 -0.35
C LEU A 94 -13.78 7.09 0.99
N ILE A 95 -13.99 8.27 1.56
CA ILE A 95 -14.54 8.42 2.92
C ILE A 95 -16.03 8.80 2.94
N LEU A 96 -16.63 9.06 1.78
CA LEU A 96 -18.04 9.45 1.61
C LEU A 96 -18.90 8.29 1.10
#